data_AF-A0A7K8EE16-F1
#
_entry.id   AF-A0A7K8EE16-F1
#
_cell.length_a   1.000
_cell.length_b   1.000
_cell.length_c   1.000
_cell.angle_alpha   90.00
_cell.angle_beta   90.00
_cell.angle_gamma   90.00
#
_symmetry.space_group_name_H-M   'P 1'
#
loop_
_entity.id
_entity.type
_entity.pdbx_description
1 polymer ?
#
loop_
_entity_poly.entity_id
_entity_poly.type
_entity_poly.pdbx_seq_one_letter_code
_entity_poly.pdbx_strand_id
1 'polypeptide(L)'
;VNRAADFMETLRLIYPHADTLCEKESEWLFDCPETKQFLEWFCSMVGEEDVLSPAEVEAYAALQAAGKPILEGDALEEALQMCCLVLQLPSSIADEGPSQEALQQEFQELKQCYDRQLWRYRKLLAWTNKLQEEQKYLEKEEKVVKQELRMAHMDLKAKIFKTRAVLNQVGKAAKQVSEGHGNMGMGQLPTLLCQTDLAPYLEQEQQATDVFESFIQQVLPDSVQAPDISEANDSQEDTERRDTKKTSTPKGLGTDEDKLLEDQDSFWKELGRIETAYICARREVIVTAAKVEGTRAALEWAQRTLEALEDNQQAVEAELQSQVAVLQRQLHALRFDITQTLTHQLPPLLKAEARRFRLPILHKYFSLEVARLQNTARRQEEAAAWLLSQHSRLDLLGLQLKRERKELEQMTAWLEKIETVKRESRLQEQQNYFRGARPSQKGHPCKWIDPKDLTAIRLWDMLMGKDQEKQPFRSYEAMAAKCSQLVQDKRALEAQLEAPMPQVSALESSIEVLYHQLYNSSNQLQLSSPEMSELMQQLTIMQDDLYQKLTELLSDLEIKHRSLENPILQAERNLYVHFYCNEDRLREMVEELEKQASAFSK
;
A
#
# COMPACT_ATOMS: atom_id res chain seq x y z
N VAL A 1 -14.41 -27.33 -25.50
CA VAL A 1 -15.85 -27.60 -25.36
C VAL A 1 -16.46 -26.37 -24.72
N ASN A 2 -17.51 -25.81 -25.32
CA ASN A 2 -18.10 -24.56 -24.86
C ASN A 2 -18.93 -24.91 -23.61
N ARG A 3 -18.47 -24.56 -22.40
CA ARG A 3 -19.14 -24.97 -21.15
C ARG A 3 -20.58 -24.47 -21.04
N ALA A 4 -20.85 -23.29 -21.62
CA ALA A 4 -22.18 -22.74 -21.76
C ALA A 4 -23.07 -23.57 -22.71
N ALA A 5 -22.50 -24.17 -23.77
CA ALA A 5 -23.24 -25.08 -24.65
C ALA A 5 -23.63 -26.36 -23.91
N ASP A 6 -22.69 -26.98 -23.19
CA ASP A 6 -22.93 -28.21 -22.43
C ASP A 6 -24.04 -27.97 -21.38
N PHE A 7 -23.99 -26.83 -20.68
CA PHE A 7 -25.04 -26.43 -19.74
C PHE A 7 -26.41 -26.27 -20.39
N MET A 8 -26.47 -25.60 -21.54
CA MET A 8 -27.71 -25.41 -22.27
C MET A 8 -28.28 -26.73 -22.80
N GLU A 9 -27.44 -27.67 -23.22
CA GLU A 9 -27.87 -29.02 -23.61
C GLU A 9 -28.45 -29.78 -22.41
N THR A 10 -27.80 -29.73 -21.25
CA THR A 10 -28.33 -30.37 -20.03
C THR A 10 -29.62 -29.70 -19.54
N LEU A 11 -29.72 -28.38 -19.62
CA LEU A 11 -30.89 -27.63 -19.17
C LEU A 11 -32.14 -27.94 -20.03
N ARG A 12 -31.96 -28.18 -21.33
CA ARG A 12 -33.05 -28.56 -22.25
C ARG A 12 -33.73 -29.88 -21.88
N LEU A 13 -33.06 -30.76 -21.16
CA LEU A 13 -33.62 -32.03 -20.73
C LEU A 13 -34.70 -31.85 -19.65
N ILE A 14 -34.61 -30.79 -18.85
CA ILE A 14 -35.39 -30.65 -17.60
C ILE A 14 -36.28 -29.40 -17.62
N TYR A 15 -35.88 -28.36 -18.37
CA TYR A 15 -36.54 -27.06 -18.33
C TYR A 15 -37.29 -26.76 -19.64
N PRO A 16 -38.64 -26.66 -19.60
CA PRO A 16 -39.48 -26.49 -20.80
C PRO A 16 -39.23 -25.20 -21.60
N HIS A 17 -38.63 -24.18 -20.98
CA HIS A 17 -38.33 -22.90 -21.61
C HIS A 17 -36.84 -22.71 -21.87
N ALA A 18 -36.04 -23.77 -21.84
CA ALA A 18 -34.60 -23.69 -22.09
C ALA A 18 -34.28 -23.07 -23.46
N ASP A 19 -35.13 -23.29 -24.47
CA ASP A 19 -34.96 -22.72 -25.81
C ASP A 19 -35.21 -21.20 -25.91
N THR A 20 -35.75 -20.59 -24.85
CA THR A 20 -35.91 -19.12 -24.77
C THR A 20 -34.67 -18.41 -24.22
N LEU A 21 -33.71 -19.16 -23.67
CA LEU A 21 -32.49 -18.64 -23.07
C LEU A 21 -31.33 -18.64 -24.07
N CYS A 22 -30.51 -17.58 -24.05
CA CYS A 22 -29.37 -17.45 -24.95
C CYS A 22 -28.11 -18.09 -24.36
N GLU A 23 -27.41 -18.93 -25.14
CA GLU A 23 -26.15 -19.58 -24.73
C GLU A 23 -25.09 -18.56 -24.27
N LYS A 24 -25.01 -17.40 -24.95
CA LYS A 24 -24.05 -16.33 -24.62
C LYS A 24 -24.35 -15.61 -23.31
N GLU A 25 -25.62 -15.59 -22.90
CA GLU A 25 -26.05 -14.99 -21.64
C GLU A 25 -25.82 -15.93 -20.44
N SER A 26 -25.30 -17.14 -20.69
CA SER A 26 -25.05 -18.16 -19.68
C SER A 26 -23.57 -18.32 -19.34
N GLU A 27 -22.66 -17.65 -20.05
CA GLU A 27 -21.20 -17.77 -19.81
C GLU A 27 -20.78 -17.20 -18.44
N TRP A 28 -21.38 -16.08 -18.00
CA TRP A 28 -21.03 -15.42 -16.73
C TRP A 28 -21.28 -16.30 -15.50
N LEU A 29 -22.18 -17.29 -15.60
CA LEU A 29 -22.48 -18.24 -14.52
C LEU A 29 -21.26 -19.11 -14.16
N PHE A 30 -20.31 -19.27 -15.09
CA PHE A 30 -19.08 -20.04 -14.89
C PHE A 30 -17.89 -19.19 -14.39
N ASP A 31 -18.04 -17.86 -14.31
CA ASP A 31 -16.98 -16.95 -13.85
C ASP A 31 -16.87 -16.90 -12.32
N CYS A 32 -17.94 -17.26 -11.62
CA CYS A 32 -17.96 -17.37 -10.17
C CYS A 32 -17.51 -18.79 -9.75
N PRO A 33 -16.45 -18.94 -8.94
CA PRO A 33 -15.89 -20.25 -8.59
C PRO A 33 -16.87 -21.13 -7.79
N GLU A 34 -17.77 -20.54 -7.01
CA GLU A 34 -18.80 -21.23 -6.24
C GLU A 34 -19.88 -21.85 -7.16
N THR A 35 -20.37 -21.10 -8.15
CA THR A 35 -21.39 -21.61 -9.10
C THR A 35 -20.78 -22.55 -10.13
N LYS A 36 -19.51 -22.35 -10.49
CA LYS A 36 -18.81 -23.20 -11.45
C LYS A 36 -18.76 -24.67 -11.03
N GLN A 37 -18.49 -24.97 -9.76
CA GLN A 37 -18.45 -26.35 -9.27
C GLN A 37 -19.81 -27.04 -9.41
N PHE A 38 -20.88 -26.34 -9.05
CA PHE A 38 -22.24 -26.83 -9.20
C PHE A 38 -22.59 -27.05 -10.68
N LEU A 39 -22.26 -26.10 -11.56
CA LEU A 39 -22.58 -26.20 -12.99
C LEU A 39 -21.80 -27.33 -13.67
N GLU A 40 -20.53 -27.52 -13.33
CA GLU A 40 -19.73 -28.66 -13.82
C GLU A 40 -20.30 -30.00 -13.33
N TRP A 41 -20.77 -30.08 -12.08
CA TRP A 41 -21.50 -31.23 -11.58
C TRP A 41 -22.81 -31.45 -12.35
N PHE A 42 -23.62 -30.41 -12.52
CA PHE A 42 -24.92 -30.47 -13.19
C PHE A 42 -24.79 -30.98 -14.63
N CYS A 43 -23.88 -30.39 -15.42
CA CYS A 43 -23.68 -30.77 -16.83
C CYS A 43 -23.09 -32.18 -17.00
N SER A 44 -22.41 -32.70 -15.98
CA SER A 44 -21.77 -34.02 -16.05
C SER A 44 -22.63 -35.12 -15.43
N MET A 45 -23.52 -34.79 -14.50
CA MET A 45 -24.31 -35.76 -13.74
C MET A 45 -25.69 -35.96 -14.32
N VAL A 46 -26.37 -34.88 -14.69
CA VAL A 46 -27.76 -34.93 -15.16
C VAL A 46 -27.80 -35.32 -16.64
N GLY A 47 -28.59 -36.34 -16.97
CA GLY A 47 -28.81 -36.77 -18.35
C GLY A 47 -30.25 -37.19 -18.62
N GLU A 48 -30.51 -37.71 -19.82
CA GLU A 48 -31.83 -38.19 -20.26
C GLU A 48 -32.42 -39.26 -19.33
N GLU A 49 -31.58 -40.00 -18.62
CA GLU A 49 -32.00 -41.08 -17.72
C GLU A 49 -32.45 -40.61 -16.33
N ASP A 50 -32.28 -39.33 -16.04
CA ASP A 50 -32.74 -38.68 -14.81
C ASP A 50 -34.05 -37.90 -15.01
N VAL A 51 -34.58 -37.92 -16.24
CA VAL A 51 -35.83 -37.27 -16.65
C VAL A 51 -36.88 -38.34 -16.93
N LEU A 52 -38.07 -38.18 -16.35
CA LEU A 52 -39.18 -39.08 -16.60
C LEU A 52 -39.60 -39.01 -18.07
N SER A 53 -39.68 -40.17 -18.72
CA SER A 53 -40.18 -40.26 -20.09
C SER A 53 -41.67 -39.91 -20.15
N PRO A 54 -42.16 -39.36 -21.28
CA PRO A 54 -43.58 -39.03 -21.43
C PRO A 54 -44.50 -40.25 -21.23
N ALA A 55 -44.04 -41.45 -21.57
CA ALA A 55 -44.77 -42.69 -21.31
C ALA A 55 -44.89 -43.00 -19.81
N GLU A 56 -43.83 -42.77 -19.03
CA GLU A 56 -43.87 -42.93 -17.57
C GLU A 56 -44.77 -41.89 -16.91
N VAL A 57 -44.77 -40.65 -17.42
CA VAL A 57 -45.66 -39.59 -16.94
C VAL A 57 -47.12 -39.93 -17.24
N GLU A 58 -47.43 -40.46 -18.43
CA GLU A 58 -48.78 -40.94 -18.77
C GLU A 58 -49.20 -42.16 -17.93
N ALA A 59 -48.29 -43.11 -17.70
CA ALA A 59 -48.55 -44.28 -16.85
C ALA A 59 -48.83 -43.87 -15.40
N TYR A 60 -48.08 -42.89 -14.88
CA TYR A 60 -48.29 -42.33 -13.55
C TYR A 60 -49.62 -41.56 -13.45
N ALA A 61 -49.96 -40.75 -14.48
CA ALA A 61 -51.25 -40.07 -14.55
C ALA A 61 -52.42 -41.06 -14.62
N ALA A 62 -52.27 -42.17 -15.34
CA ALA A 62 -53.26 -43.25 -15.38
C ALA A 62 -53.41 -43.96 -14.02
N LEU A 63 -52.32 -44.16 -13.28
CA LEU A 63 -52.33 -44.70 -11.92
C LEU A 63 -53.04 -43.76 -10.93
N GLN A 64 -52.79 -42.45 -11.01
CA GLN A 64 -53.52 -41.45 -10.23
C GLN A 64 -55.00 -41.42 -10.58
N ALA A 65 -55.34 -41.48 -11.87
CA ALA A 65 -56.73 -41.50 -12.35
C ALA A 65 -57.48 -42.79 -11.94
N ALA A 66 -56.76 -43.89 -11.73
CA ALA A 66 -57.33 -45.16 -11.27
C ALA A 66 -57.74 -45.15 -9.78
N GLY A 67 -57.40 -44.09 -9.02
CA GLY A 67 -57.86 -43.88 -7.64
C GLY A 67 -57.37 -44.91 -6.63
N LYS A 68 -56.33 -45.69 -6.98
CA LYS A 68 -55.68 -46.64 -6.06
C LYS A 68 -54.68 -45.89 -5.18
N PRO A 69 -54.49 -46.31 -3.91
CA PRO A 69 -53.45 -45.72 -3.06
C PRO A 69 -52.08 -45.99 -3.67
N ILE A 70 -51.37 -44.91 -4.00
CA ILE A 70 -49.97 -44.97 -4.45
C ILE A 70 -49.14 -45.14 -3.17
N LEU A 71 -48.29 -46.18 -3.15
CA LEU A 71 -47.40 -46.43 -2.04
C LEU A 71 -46.25 -45.42 -2.11
N GLU A 72 -46.18 -44.54 -1.11
CA GLU A 72 -45.15 -43.50 -0.98
C GLU A 72 -44.52 -43.57 0.41
N GLY A 73 -43.23 -43.19 0.52
CA GLY A 73 -42.50 -43.13 1.79
C GLY A 73 -42.49 -44.45 2.56
N ASP A 74 -42.77 -44.39 3.86
CA ASP A 74 -42.68 -45.53 4.78
C ASP A 74 -43.56 -46.73 4.35
N ALA A 75 -44.72 -46.48 3.74
CA ALA A 75 -45.61 -47.55 3.27
C ALA A 75 -45.05 -48.32 2.06
N LEU A 76 -44.28 -47.64 1.21
CA LEU A 76 -43.53 -48.29 0.12
C LEU A 76 -42.35 -49.08 0.69
N GLU A 77 -41.66 -48.52 1.68
CA GLU A 77 -40.49 -49.14 2.30
C GLU A 77 -40.86 -50.40 3.09
N GLU A 78 -41.97 -50.38 3.83
CA GLU A 78 -42.57 -51.55 4.46
C GLU A 78 -43.04 -52.59 3.44
N ALA A 79 -43.65 -52.17 2.33
CA ALA A 79 -44.07 -53.08 1.26
C ALA A 79 -42.86 -53.73 0.55
N LEU A 80 -41.78 -52.99 0.31
CA LEU A 80 -40.54 -53.50 -0.27
C LEU A 80 -39.84 -54.47 0.70
N GLN A 81 -39.78 -54.16 2.00
CA GLN A 81 -39.28 -55.08 3.02
C GLN A 81 -40.10 -56.38 3.08
N MET A 82 -41.43 -56.28 3.02
CA MET A 82 -42.33 -57.44 2.93
C MET A 82 -42.08 -58.27 1.66
N CYS A 83 -41.90 -57.65 0.50
CA CYS A 83 -41.57 -58.35 -0.76
C CYS A 83 -40.19 -59.04 -0.70
N CYS A 84 -39.19 -58.42 -0.07
CA CYS A 84 -37.88 -59.03 0.17
C CYS A 84 -37.96 -60.26 1.09
N LEU A 85 -38.90 -60.27 2.04
CA LEU A 85 -39.16 -61.42 2.92
C LEU A 85 -39.93 -62.55 2.20
N VAL A 86 -40.81 -62.21 1.25
CA VAL A 86 -41.64 -63.18 0.50
C VAL A 86 -40.81 -64.02 -0.50
N LEU A 87 -39.64 -63.55 -0.94
CA LEU A 87 -38.68 -64.34 -1.75
C LEU A 87 -38.12 -65.58 -1.03
N GLN A 88 -38.37 -65.75 0.27
CA GLN A 88 -37.92 -66.91 1.07
C GLN A 88 -39.01 -67.96 1.36
N LEU A 89 -40.25 -67.81 0.86
CA LEU A 89 -41.28 -68.83 1.06
C LEU A 89 -41.24 -69.92 -0.03
N PRO A 90 -41.37 -71.22 0.30
CA PRO A 90 -41.46 -72.27 -0.71
C PRO A 90 -42.74 -72.08 -1.55
N SER A 91 -42.58 -71.93 -2.85
CA SER A 91 -43.67 -71.75 -3.80
C SER A 91 -44.57 -72.99 -3.84
N SER A 92 -45.74 -72.90 -3.21
CA SER A 92 -46.88 -73.75 -3.53
C SER A 92 -48.06 -72.88 -3.91
N ILE A 93 -48.31 -72.72 -5.21
CA ILE A 93 -49.52 -73.13 -5.92
C ILE A 93 -49.46 -72.55 -7.34
N ALA A 94 -49.93 -73.38 -8.27
CA ALA A 94 -49.99 -73.17 -9.70
C ALA A 94 -50.84 -71.96 -10.13
N ASP A 95 -50.37 -71.26 -11.16
CA ASP A 95 -51.17 -70.91 -12.35
C ASP A 95 -50.20 -70.55 -13.49
N GLU A 96 -50.65 -70.70 -14.75
CA GLU A 96 -49.85 -70.66 -16.00
C GLU A 96 -48.57 -69.79 -15.96
N GLY A 97 -47.42 -70.46 -16.02
CA GLY A 97 -46.13 -69.77 -16.00
C GLY A 97 -45.94 -68.88 -17.24
N PRO A 98 -45.30 -67.70 -17.08
CA PRO A 98 -45.02 -66.80 -18.20
C PRO A 98 -44.28 -67.54 -19.31
N SER A 99 -44.62 -67.23 -20.57
CA SER A 99 -43.97 -67.86 -21.72
C SER A 99 -42.45 -67.69 -21.64
N GLN A 100 -41.70 -68.65 -22.18
CA GLN A 100 -40.23 -68.61 -22.16
C GLN A 100 -39.66 -67.30 -22.76
N GLU A 101 -40.40 -66.70 -23.70
CA GLU A 101 -40.09 -65.40 -24.30
C GLU A 101 -40.26 -64.25 -23.32
N ALA A 102 -41.33 -64.24 -22.50
CA ALA A 102 -41.54 -63.21 -21.47
C ALA A 102 -40.46 -63.24 -20.37
N LEU A 103 -40.06 -64.44 -19.93
CA LEU A 103 -38.95 -64.60 -18.96
C LEU A 103 -37.59 -64.16 -19.54
N GLN A 104 -37.35 -64.39 -20.84
CA GLN A 104 -36.15 -63.88 -21.51
C GLN A 104 -36.16 -62.36 -21.62
N GLN A 105 -37.33 -61.77 -21.84
CA GLN A 105 -37.52 -60.32 -21.90
C GLN A 105 -37.29 -59.67 -20.53
N GLU A 106 -37.89 -60.23 -19.46
CA GLU A 106 -37.66 -59.78 -18.08
C GLU A 106 -36.18 -59.92 -17.66
N PHE A 107 -35.51 -61.01 -18.04
CA PHE A 107 -34.09 -61.16 -17.77
C PHE A 107 -33.23 -60.11 -18.49
N GLN A 108 -33.59 -59.75 -19.72
CA GLN A 108 -32.90 -58.68 -20.46
C GLN A 108 -33.14 -57.31 -19.83
N GLU A 109 -34.36 -57.01 -19.39
CA GLU A 109 -34.72 -55.77 -18.68
C GLU A 109 -34.00 -55.65 -17.33
N LEU A 110 -33.96 -56.73 -16.54
CA LEU A 110 -33.23 -56.80 -15.28
C LEU A 110 -31.72 -56.59 -15.48
N LYS A 111 -31.16 -57.15 -16.55
CA LYS A 111 -29.74 -56.96 -16.88
C LYS A 111 -29.44 -55.52 -17.26
N GLN A 112 -30.29 -54.88 -18.06
CA GLN A 112 -30.16 -53.46 -18.39
C GLN A 112 -30.28 -52.57 -17.15
N CYS A 113 -31.21 -52.89 -16.24
CA CYS A 113 -31.37 -52.18 -14.97
C CYS A 113 -30.12 -52.30 -14.08
N TYR A 114 -29.55 -53.51 -13.96
CA TYR A 114 -28.31 -53.76 -13.23
C TYR A 114 -27.12 -52.99 -13.82
N ASP A 115 -26.94 -53.02 -15.13
CA ASP A 115 -25.86 -52.31 -15.81
C ASP A 115 -25.97 -50.79 -15.61
N ARG A 116 -27.19 -50.24 -15.64
CA ARG A 116 -27.48 -48.82 -15.36
C ARG A 116 -27.16 -48.44 -13.91
N GLN A 117 -27.55 -49.27 -12.94
CA GLN A 117 -27.22 -49.05 -11.52
C GLN A 117 -25.70 -49.12 -11.27
N LEU A 118 -25.02 -50.09 -11.86
CA LEU A 118 -23.57 -50.25 -11.73
C LEU A 118 -22.82 -49.06 -12.35
N TRP A 119 -23.31 -48.52 -13.46
CA TRP A 119 -22.77 -47.31 -14.07
C TRP A 119 -22.95 -46.09 -13.17
N ARG A 120 -24.15 -45.87 -12.62
CA ARG A 120 -24.43 -44.77 -11.66
C ARG A 120 -23.51 -44.86 -10.44
N TYR A 121 -23.34 -46.05 -9.87
CA TYR A 121 -22.44 -46.29 -8.76
C TYR A 121 -20.97 -45.94 -9.09
N ARG A 122 -20.47 -46.39 -10.25
CA ARG A 122 -19.11 -46.07 -10.71
C ARG A 122 -18.90 -44.57 -10.93
N LYS A 123 -19.92 -43.88 -11.45
CA LYS A 123 -19.90 -42.43 -11.69
C LYS A 123 -19.82 -41.67 -10.36
N LEU A 124 -20.63 -42.04 -9.37
CA LEU A 124 -20.58 -41.45 -8.03
C LEU A 124 -19.23 -41.68 -7.35
N LEU A 125 -18.69 -42.90 -7.43
CA LEU A 125 -17.38 -43.23 -6.85
C LEU A 125 -16.24 -42.37 -7.44
N ALA A 126 -16.26 -42.13 -8.75
CA ALA A 126 -15.27 -41.27 -9.41
C ALA A 126 -15.33 -39.82 -8.89
N TRP A 127 -16.54 -39.30 -8.66
CA TRP A 127 -16.73 -37.96 -8.10
C TRP A 127 -16.31 -37.85 -6.64
N THR A 128 -16.62 -38.86 -5.81
CA THR A 128 -16.16 -38.89 -4.42
C THR A 128 -14.63 -38.83 -4.33
N ASN A 129 -13.93 -39.55 -5.22
CA ASN A 129 -12.48 -39.51 -5.29
C ASN A 129 -11.95 -38.13 -5.71
N LYS A 130 -12.57 -37.50 -6.71
CA LYS A 130 -12.21 -36.15 -7.17
C LYS A 130 -12.38 -35.11 -6.06
N LEU A 131 -13.50 -35.14 -5.33
CA LEU A 131 -13.75 -34.25 -4.19
C LEU A 131 -12.72 -34.45 -3.06
N GLN A 132 -12.34 -35.70 -2.77
CA GLN A 132 -11.29 -35.98 -1.78
C GLN A 132 -9.91 -35.46 -2.20
N GLU A 133 -9.59 -35.49 -3.50
CA GLU A 133 -8.34 -34.90 -4.02
C GLU A 133 -8.34 -33.38 -3.90
N GLU A 134 -9.45 -32.73 -4.25
CA GLU A 134 -9.62 -31.28 -4.11
C GLU A 134 -9.55 -30.84 -2.65
N GLN A 135 -10.18 -31.58 -1.73
CA GLN A 135 -10.10 -31.31 -0.29
C GLN A 135 -8.65 -31.37 0.22
N LYS A 136 -7.89 -32.41 -0.17
CA LYS A 136 -6.46 -32.53 0.17
C LYS A 136 -5.61 -31.42 -0.42
N TYR A 137 -5.97 -30.89 -1.59
CA TYR A 137 -5.31 -29.75 -2.20
C TYR A 137 -5.56 -28.47 -1.40
N LEU A 138 -6.82 -28.19 -1.07
CA LEU A 138 -7.22 -27.02 -0.29
C LEU A 138 -6.60 -27.01 1.11
N GLU A 139 -6.50 -28.16 1.78
CA GLU A 139 -5.80 -28.26 3.07
C GLU A 139 -4.31 -27.90 2.99
N LYS A 140 -3.66 -28.16 1.85
CA LYS A 140 -2.26 -27.78 1.63
C LYS A 140 -2.14 -26.28 1.39
N GLU A 141 -3.01 -25.69 0.57
CA GLU A 141 -3.05 -24.24 0.37
C GLU A 141 -3.31 -23.50 1.68
N GLU A 142 -4.28 -23.95 2.49
CA GLU A 142 -4.58 -23.33 3.78
C GLU A 142 -3.36 -23.31 4.71
N LYS A 143 -2.56 -24.39 4.73
CA LYS A 143 -1.32 -24.47 5.51
C LYS A 143 -0.27 -23.46 5.01
N VAL A 144 -0.15 -23.29 3.70
CA VAL A 144 0.76 -22.29 3.10
C VAL A 144 0.33 -20.87 3.49
N VAL A 145 -0.95 -20.54 3.30
CA VAL A 145 -1.51 -19.22 3.63
C VAL A 145 -1.36 -18.93 5.13
N LYS A 146 -1.62 -19.89 6.01
CA LYS A 146 -1.39 -19.76 7.46
C LYS A 146 0.08 -19.46 7.79
N GLN A 147 1.02 -20.06 7.07
CA GLN A 147 2.45 -19.81 7.26
C GLN A 147 2.85 -18.42 6.76
N GLU A 148 2.35 -17.99 5.60
CA GLU A 148 2.57 -16.63 5.07
C GLU A 148 2.01 -15.56 6.02
N LEU A 149 0.81 -15.77 6.57
CA LEU A 149 0.22 -14.89 7.57
C LEU A 149 1.11 -14.75 8.81
N ARG A 150 1.69 -15.86 9.30
CA ARG A 150 2.62 -15.82 10.44
C ARG A 150 3.88 -15.04 10.11
N MET A 151 4.45 -15.22 8.92
CA MET A 151 5.64 -14.49 8.48
C MET A 151 5.35 -12.98 8.38
N ALA A 152 4.23 -12.60 7.79
CA ALA A 152 3.78 -11.21 7.71
C ALA A 152 3.58 -10.60 9.11
N HIS A 153 2.99 -11.35 10.04
CA HIS A 153 2.81 -10.90 11.42
C HIS A 153 4.16 -10.65 12.12
N MET A 154 5.16 -11.51 11.92
CA MET A 154 6.50 -11.33 12.48
C MET A 154 7.22 -10.11 11.88
N ASP A 155 7.09 -9.88 10.56
CA ASP A 155 7.66 -8.70 9.90
C ASP A 155 7.02 -7.40 10.42
N LEU A 156 5.69 -7.37 10.57
CA LEU A 156 4.98 -6.24 11.16
C LEU A 156 5.48 -5.95 12.58
N LYS A 157 5.64 -6.97 13.41
CA LYS A 157 6.17 -6.84 14.77
C LYS A 157 7.59 -6.25 14.76
N ALA A 158 8.46 -6.73 13.87
CA ALA A 158 9.81 -6.22 13.72
C ALA A 158 9.82 -4.74 13.29
N LYS A 159 8.95 -4.34 12.36
CA LYS A 159 8.76 -2.94 11.95
C LYS A 159 8.31 -2.06 13.13
N ILE A 160 7.33 -2.50 13.91
CA ILE A 160 6.86 -1.78 15.11
C ILE A 160 8.02 -1.57 16.11
N PHE A 161 8.83 -2.59 16.36
CA PHE A 161 10.01 -2.47 17.25
C PHE A 161 11.03 -1.45 16.72
N LYS A 162 11.33 -1.47 15.42
CA LYS A 162 12.23 -0.50 14.78
C LYS A 162 11.69 0.93 14.93
N THR A 163 10.41 1.13 14.63
CA THR A 163 9.76 2.45 14.76
C THR A 163 9.80 2.97 16.20
N ARG A 164 9.56 2.11 17.19
CA ARG A 164 9.67 2.47 18.61
C ARG A 164 11.10 2.87 19.00
N ALA A 165 12.11 2.17 18.48
CA ALA A 165 13.51 2.50 18.74
C ALA A 165 13.86 3.90 18.20
N VAL A 166 13.43 4.23 16.98
CA VAL A 166 13.63 5.55 16.36
C VAL A 166 12.90 6.64 17.16
N LEU A 167 11.63 6.43 17.51
CA LEU A 167 10.86 7.38 18.34
C LEU A 167 11.53 7.65 19.68
N ASN A 168 12.06 6.62 20.34
CA ASN A 168 12.80 6.78 21.59
C ASN A 168 14.11 7.58 21.40
N GLN A 169 14.81 7.37 20.28
CA GLN A 169 16.01 8.15 19.95
C GLN A 169 15.67 9.62 19.71
N VAL A 170 14.61 9.91 18.94
CA VAL A 170 14.11 11.27 18.70
C VAL A 170 13.70 11.92 20.02
N GLY A 171 12.99 11.20 20.89
CA GLY A 171 12.62 11.70 22.22
C GLY A 171 13.83 12.01 23.11
N LYS A 172 14.90 11.21 23.04
CA LYS A 172 16.17 11.50 23.74
C LYS A 172 16.88 12.72 23.16
N ALA A 173 16.96 12.83 21.82
CA ALA A 173 17.57 13.97 21.16
C ALA A 173 16.80 15.27 21.46
N ALA A 174 15.47 15.24 21.43
CA ALA A 174 14.62 16.38 21.81
C ALA A 174 14.84 16.81 23.27
N LYS A 175 14.99 15.84 24.20
CA LYS A 175 15.36 16.14 25.59
C LYS A 175 16.72 16.79 25.69
N GLN A 176 17.74 16.26 25.01
CA GLN A 176 19.09 16.85 24.98
C GLN A 176 19.09 18.27 24.41
N VAL A 177 18.31 18.53 23.35
CA VAL A 177 18.14 19.88 22.79
C VAL A 177 17.45 20.80 23.81
N SER A 178 16.39 20.34 24.50
CA SER A 178 15.71 21.13 25.54
C SER A 178 16.61 21.43 26.75
N GLU A 179 17.43 20.47 27.18
CA GLU A 179 18.38 20.62 28.28
C GLU A 179 19.53 21.56 27.90
N GLY A 180 20.00 21.51 26.64
CA GLY A 180 20.99 22.45 26.11
C GLY A 180 20.50 23.91 26.07
N HIS A 181 19.21 24.13 25.84
CA HIS A 181 18.60 25.47 25.93
C HIS A 181 18.36 25.91 27.38
N GLY A 182 18.15 24.98 28.31
CA GLY A 182 17.99 25.27 29.75
C GLY A 182 19.32 25.56 30.47
N ASN A 183 20.45 25.03 29.98
CA ASN A 183 21.78 25.19 30.59
C ASN A 183 22.59 26.41 30.11
N MET A 184 22.05 27.25 29.20
CA MET A 184 22.63 28.56 28.83
C MET A 184 22.39 29.60 29.96
N GLY A 185 22.75 29.22 31.18
CA GLY A 185 22.74 30.11 32.33
C GLY A 185 23.93 31.06 32.30
N MET A 186 23.61 32.37 32.23
CA MET A 186 24.38 33.48 32.79
C MET A 186 25.68 33.88 32.06
N GLY A 187 25.59 34.35 30.81
CA GLY A 187 26.68 35.16 30.23
C GLY A 187 26.60 35.46 28.73
N GLN A 188 25.90 34.66 27.94
CA GLN A 188 25.74 34.88 26.50
C GLN A 188 24.25 34.89 26.15
N LEU A 189 23.80 35.97 25.50
CA LEU A 189 22.47 36.02 24.87
C LEU A 189 22.37 34.85 23.87
N PRO A 190 21.21 34.18 23.74
CA PRO A 190 21.01 33.19 22.69
C PRO A 190 21.34 33.86 21.35
N THR A 191 22.40 33.39 20.69
CA THR A 191 22.78 33.92 19.38
C THR A 191 21.65 33.57 18.44
N LEU A 192 20.87 34.58 18.01
CA LEU A 192 19.86 34.41 16.99
C LEU A 192 20.55 33.85 15.74
N LEU A 193 19.88 32.96 15.01
CA LEU A 193 20.39 32.42 13.75
C LEU A 193 20.69 33.55 12.74
N CYS A 194 19.94 34.66 12.81
CA CYS A 194 20.22 35.87 12.03
C CYS A 194 21.53 36.60 12.39
N GLN A 195 22.13 36.27 13.54
CA GLN A 195 23.42 36.77 14.01
C GLN A 195 24.55 35.75 13.85
N THR A 196 24.22 34.49 13.54
CA THR A 196 25.20 33.45 13.23
C THR A 196 25.58 33.45 11.76
N ASP A 197 26.85 33.21 11.47
CA ASP A 197 27.29 32.96 10.09
C ASP A 197 26.84 31.55 9.65
N LEU A 198 25.98 31.51 8.63
CA LEU A 198 25.46 30.27 8.03
C LEU A 198 26.35 29.73 6.90
N ALA A 199 27.40 30.46 6.50
CA ALA A 199 28.35 30.00 5.48
C ALA A 199 28.89 28.58 5.71
N PRO A 200 29.36 28.18 6.91
CA PRO A 200 29.86 26.82 7.13
C PRO A 200 28.79 25.74 6.99
N TYR A 201 27.53 26.05 7.34
CA TYR A 201 26.41 25.13 7.15
C TYR A 201 26.06 24.96 5.67
N LEU A 202 26.03 26.07 4.91
CA LEU A 202 25.78 26.04 3.47
C LEU A 202 26.89 25.31 2.71
N GLU A 203 28.16 25.48 3.13
CA GLU A 203 29.29 24.74 2.57
C GLU A 203 29.14 23.23 2.83
N GLN A 204 28.70 22.84 4.03
CA GLN A 204 28.44 21.44 4.35
C GLN A 204 27.27 20.85 3.55
N GLU A 205 26.19 21.62 3.30
CA GLU A 205 25.10 21.18 2.42
C GLU A 205 25.53 21.09 0.96
N GLN A 206 26.39 22.00 0.49
CA GLN A 206 26.97 21.92 -0.86
C GLN A 206 27.84 20.66 -1.00
N GLN A 207 28.73 20.40 -0.04
CA GLN A 207 29.55 19.18 -0.05
C GLN A 207 28.71 17.91 -0.05
N ALA A 208 27.60 17.88 0.72
CA ALA A 208 26.68 16.76 0.71
C ALA A 208 25.98 16.59 -0.66
N THR A 209 25.71 17.69 -1.35
CA THR A 209 25.12 17.71 -2.69
C THR A 209 26.11 17.23 -3.74
N ASP A 210 27.37 17.68 -3.68
CA ASP A 210 28.45 17.23 -4.56
C ASP A 210 28.70 15.71 -4.42
N VAL A 211 28.66 15.20 -3.18
CA VAL A 211 28.77 13.76 -2.91
C VAL A 211 27.58 13.00 -3.51
N PHE A 212 26.37 13.54 -3.37
CA PHE A 212 25.17 12.93 -3.97
C PHE A 212 25.24 12.94 -5.52
N GLU A 213 25.67 14.04 -6.13
CA GLU A 213 25.87 14.14 -7.58
C GLU A 213 26.91 13.12 -8.06
N SER A 214 28.02 12.96 -7.34
CA SER A 214 29.03 11.95 -7.66
C SER A 214 28.48 10.52 -7.55
N PHE A 215 27.60 10.26 -6.58
CA PHE A 215 26.91 8.98 -6.43
C PHE A 215 25.96 8.72 -7.60
N ILE A 216 25.18 9.72 -8.01
CA ILE A 216 24.27 9.61 -9.16
C ILE A 216 25.07 9.40 -10.44
N GLN A 217 26.18 10.10 -10.66
CA GLN A 217 27.06 9.89 -11.82
C GLN A 217 27.68 8.48 -11.83
N GLN A 218 28.00 7.89 -10.68
CA GLN A 218 28.45 6.50 -10.59
C GLN A 218 27.34 5.48 -10.90
N VAL A 219 26.08 5.83 -10.61
CA VAL A 219 24.93 4.96 -10.79
C VAL A 219 24.30 5.10 -12.19
N LEU A 220 24.39 6.29 -12.78
CA LEU A 220 23.85 6.70 -14.08
C LEU A 220 24.91 7.55 -14.82
N PRO A 221 25.89 6.94 -15.49
CA PRO A 221 27.02 7.66 -16.08
C PRO A 221 26.65 8.69 -17.17
N ASP A 222 25.45 8.62 -17.76
CA ASP A 222 25.06 9.48 -18.89
C ASP A 222 23.83 10.39 -18.63
N SER A 223 23.26 10.44 -17.42
CA SER A 223 22.01 11.20 -17.19
C SER A 223 22.20 12.68 -16.83
N VAL A 224 23.43 13.18 -16.73
CA VAL A 224 23.70 14.59 -16.38
C VAL A 224 24.73 15.19 -17.33
N GLN A 225 24.33 15.45 -18.57
CA GLN A 225 24.80 16.65 -19.25
C GLN A 225 23.72 17.72 -19.07
N ALA A 226 23.93 18.59 -18.08
CA ALA A 226 23.18 19.83 -18.00
C ALA A 226 23.49 20.68 -19.25
N PRO A 227 22.50 21.33 -19.89
CA PRO A 227 22.78 22.26 -20.96
C PRO A 227 23.43 23.49 -20.35
N ASP A 228 24.71 23.71 -20.66
CA ASP A 228 25.34 25.01 -20.46
C ASP A 228 24.52 26.06 -21.23
N ILE A 229 23.83 26.91 -20.50
CA ILE A 229 23.24 28.14 -21.02
C ILE A 229 24.41 29.09 -21.29
N SER A 230 25.07 28.91 -22.43
CA SER A 230 25.90 29.95 -23.03
C SER A 230 25.07 30.68 -24.07
N GLU A 231 24.80 31.94 -23.76
CA GLU A 231 24.32 32.96 -24.67
C GLU A 231 25.09 32.90 -26.01
N ALA A 232 24.37 32.77 -27.12
CA ALA A 232 24.89 33.12 -28.43
C ALA A 232 23.76 33.76 -29.25
N ASN A 233 23.89 35.07 -29.42
CA ASN A 233 23.13 35.89 -30.32
C ASN A 233 23.28 35.42 -31.79
N ASP A 234 22.17 35.63 -32.49
CA ASP A 234 22.04 36.10 -33.86
C ASP A 234 22.44 35.25 -35.06
N SER A 235 21.50 35.34 -36.01
CA SER A 235 21.65 35.37 -37.47
C SER A 235 21.67 34.05 -38.27
N GLN A 236 20.47 33.77 -38.80
CA GLN A 236 20.13 33.86 -40.23
C GLN A 236 19.98 32.55 -41.02
N GLU A 237 18.85 32.55 -41.72
CA GLU A 237 18.35 31.61 -42.72
C GLU A 237 19.40 31.23 -43.76
N ASP A 238 19.37 29.98 -44.24
CA ASP A 238 18.94 29.73 -45.62
C ASP A 238 18.75 28.24 -45.92
N THR A 239 17.59 27.98 -46.54
CA THR A 239 17.16 26.78 -47.25
C THR A 239 18.12 26.33 -48.37
N GLU A 240 18.34 25.02 -48.54
CA GLU A 240 18.27 24.36 -49.86
C GLU A 240 18.34 22.80 -49.84
N ARG A 241 17.24 22.19 -50.34
CA ARG A 241 17.08 21.10 -51.33
C ARG A 241 17.99 19.84 -51.39
N ARG A 242 17.27 18.70 -51.37
CA ARG A 242 17.26 17.52 -52.29
C ARG A 242 18.33 16.41 -52.23
N ASP A 243 17.81 15.23 -51.90
CA ASP A 243 17.81 13.95 -52.63
C ASP A 243 19.08 13.09 -52.84
N THR A 244 18.91 11.84 -52.40
CA THR A 244 19.41 10.55 -52.91
C THR A 244 20.82 10.06 -52.56
N LYS A 245 20.82 8.88 -51.91
CA LYS A 245 21.51 7.62 -52.29
C LYS A 245 22.41 7.04 -51.19
N LYS A 246 22.01 5.82 -50.78
CA LYS A 246 22.71 4.85 -49.95
C LYS A 246 24.22 4.81 -50.19
N THR A 247 25.01 5.06 -49.15
CA THR A 247 26.26 4.34 -48.87
C THR A 247 26.51 4.34 -47.35
N SER A 248 26.75 3.14 -46.81
CA SER A 248 27.40 2.79 -45.53
C SER A 248 27.50 3.84 -44.40
N THR A 249 26.90 3.48 -43.28
CA THR A 249 27.13 3.91 -41.87
C THR A 249 28.39 4.75 -41.61
N PRO A 250 28.25 5.77 -40.76
CA PRO A 250 28.42 5.53 -39.32
C PRO A 250 27.09 5.77 -38.61
N LYS A 251 26.54 4.73 -37.98
CA LYS A 251 25.40 4.87 -37.07
C LYS A 251 25.84 5.84 -35.98
N GLY A 252 25.20 7.01 -35.97
CA GLY A 252 25.31 7.99 -34.92
C GLY A 252 24.91 7.38 -33.58
N LEU A 253 25.43 8.00 -32.53
CA LEU A 253 25.19 7.74 -31.12
C LEU A 253 23.73 7.34 -30.86
N GLY A 254 23.50 6.06 -30.67
CA GLY A 254 22.28 5.54 -30.07
C GLY A 254 22.46 5.53 -28.56
N THR A 255 21.61 6.28 -27.87
CA THR A 255 21.36 6.24 -26.43
C THR A 255 21.16 4.78 -25.97
N ASP A 256 21.72 4.39 -24.82
CA ASP A 256 21.72 3.00 -24.33
C ASP A 256 20.31 2.42 -24.06
N GLU A 257 19.25 3.24 -24.05
CA GLU A 257 17.85 2.77 -24.06
C GLU A 257 17.51 1.99 -25.35
N ASP A 258 18.04 2.42 -26.50
CA ASP A 258 17.87 1.72 -27.78
C ASP A 258 18.67 0.41 -27.82
N LYS A 259 19.81 0.33 -27.09
CA LYS A 259 20.60 -0.91 -26.97
C LYS A 259 19.95 -1.93 -26.03
N LEU A 260 19.34 -1.49 -24.93
CA LEU A 260 18.61 -2.38 -24.00
C LEU A 260 17.35 -2.98 -24.65
N LEU A 261 16.64 -2.19 -25.47
CA LEU A 261 15.51 -2.66 -26.28
C LEU A 261 15.97 -3.59 -27.42
N GLU A 262 17.08 -3.28 -28.10
CA GLU A 262 17.69 -4.20 -29.09
C GLU A 262 18.10 -5.54 -28.45
N ASP A 263 18.64 -5.53 -27.22
CA ASP A 263 19.06 -6.73 -26.50
C ASP A 263 17.89 -7.63 -26.10
N GLN A 264 16.76 -7.06 -25.69
CA GLN A 264 15.58 -7.84 -25.30
C GLN A 264 14.92 -8.51 -26.50
N ASP A 265 14.80 -7.78 -27.62
CA ASP A 265 14.31 -8.32 -28.89
C ASP A 265 15.25 -9.38 -29.48
N SER A 266 16.56 -9.22 -29.29
CA SER A 266 17.55 -10.21 -29.71
C SER A 266 17.43 -11.52 -28.93
N PHE A 267 17.16 -11.44 -27.61
CA PHE A 267 16.98 -12.61 -26.76
C PHE A 267 15.78 -13.46 -27.17
N TRP A 268 14.62 -12.83 -27.44
CA TRP A 268 13.42 -13.55 -27.86
C TRP A 268 13.59 -14.19 -29.24
N LYS A 269 14.27 -13.50 -30.17
CA LYS A 269 14.63 -14.06 -31.47
C LYS A 269 15.55 -15.27 -31.33
N GLU A 270 16.56 -15.20 -30.47
CA GLU A 270 17.49 -16.30 -30.24
C GLU A 270 16.84 -17.49 -29.52
N LEU A 271 15.96 -17.23 -28.54
CA LEU A 271 15.17 -18.25 -27.87
C LEU A 271 14.26 -19.00 -28.86
N GLY A 272 13.66 -18.28 -29.81
CA GLY A 272 12.88 -18.88 -30.90
C GLY A 272 13.73 -19.74 -31.85
N ARG A 273 14.98 -19.32 -32.13
CA ARG A 273 15.93 -20.13 -32.91
C ARG A 273 16.32 -21.41 -32.16
N ILE A 274 16.58 -21.32 -30.86
CA ILE A 274 16.91 -22.49 -30.04
C ILE A 274 15.74 -23.47 -29.98
N GLU A 275 14.51 -22.99 -29.86
CA GLU A 275 13.31 -23.83 -29.86
C GLU A 275 13.14 -24.59 -31.19
N THR A 276 13.28 -23.89 -32.31
CA THR A 276 13.16 -24.52 -33.63
C THR A 276 14.29 -25.52 -33.88
N ALA A 277 15.52 -25.21 -33.48
CA ALA A 277 16.65 -26.12 -33.53
C ALA A 277 16.42 -27.39 -32.68
N TYR A 278 15.90 -27.23 -31.46
CA TYR A 278 15.57 -28.36 -30.58
C TYR A 278 14.52 -29.27 -31.21
N ILE A 279 13.42 -28.70 -31.73
CA ILE A 279 12.35 -29.46 -32.39
C ILE A 279 12.90 -30.26 -33.58
N CYS A 280 13.72 -29.63 -34.42
CA CYS A 280 14.34 -30.28 -35.58
C CYS A 280 15.27 -31.42 -35.15
N ALA A 281 16.19 -31.18 -34.23
CA ALA A 281 17.12 -32.19 -33.73
C ALA A 281 16.39 -33.37 -33.08
N ARG A 282 15.37 -33.09 -32.25
CA ARG A 282 14.59 -34.14 -31.59
C ARG A 282 13.79 -34.98 -32.58
N ARG A 283 13.21 -34.36 -33.61
CA ARG A 283 12.55 -35.07 -34.70
C ARG A 283 13.51 -35.99 -35.45
N GLU A 284 14.70 -35.51 -35.76
CA GLU A 284 15.73 -36.32 -36.43
C GLU A 284 16.16 -37.51 -35.58
N VAL A 285 16.35 -37.33 -34.26
CA VAL A 285 16.66 -38.43 -33.34
C VAL A 285 15.56 -39.49 -33.33
N ILE A 286 14.28 -39.10 -33.28
CA ILE A 286 13.16 -40.06 -33.28
C ILE A 286 13.10 -40.83 -34.61
N VAL A 287 13.22 -40.12 -35.74
CA VAL A 287 13.17 -40.76 -37.07
C VAL A 287 14.36 -41.70 -37.29
N THR A 288 15.56 -41.30 -36.86
CA THR A 288 16.76 -42.13 -36.99
C THR A 288 16.70 -43.35 -36.06
N ALA A 289 16.27 -43.19 -34.81
CA ALA A 289 16.06 -44.30 -33.88
C ALA A 289 15.06 -45.32 -34.42
N ALA A 290 13.91 -44.86 -34.96
CA ALA A 290 12.92 -45.74 -35.56
C ALA A 290 13.47 -46.50 -36.79
N LYS A 291 14.29 -45.85 -37.62
CA LYS A 291 14.98 -46.52 -38.74
C LYS A 291 15.96 -47.57 -38.27
N VAL A 292 16.76 -47.28 -37.24
CA VAL A 292 17.72 -48.23 -36.68
C VAL A 292 17.01 -49.45 -36.10
N GLU A 293 15.98 -49.25 -35.28
CA GLU A 293 15.17 -50.35 -34.75
C GLU A 293 14.48 -51.15 -35.85
N GLY A 294 13.96 -50.48 -36.88
CA GLY A 294 13.40 -51.14 -38.06
C GLY A 294 14.43 -52.01 -38.79
N THR A 295 15.66 -51.52 -39.00
CA THR A 295 16.73 -52.31 -39.61
C THR A 295 17.16 -53.49 -38.73
N ARG A 296 17.17 -53.31 -37.41
CA ARG A 296 17.47 -54.39 -36.46
C ARG A 296 16.42 -55.49 -36.52
N ALA A 297 15.14 -55.12 -36.46
CA ALA A 297 14.04 -56.08 -36.57
C ALA A 297 14.04 -56.82 -37.92
N ALA A 298 14.38 -56.13 -39.02
CA ALA A 298 14.53 -56.75 -40.34
C ALA A 298 15.68 -57.75 -40.38
N LEU A 299 16.83 -57.44 -39.77
CA LEU A 299 17.96 -58.36 -39.65
C LEU A 299 17.61 -59.59 -38.81
N GLU A 300 16.97 -59.40 -37.66
CA GLU A 300 16.52 -60.50 -36.81
C GLU A 300 15.50 -61.39 -37.52
N TRP A 301 14.56 -60.80 -38.27
CA TRP A 301 13.61 -61.57 -39.06
C TRP A 301 14.30 -62.34 -40.18
N ALA A 302 15.23 -61.72 -40.91
CA ALA A 302 15.99 -62.39 -41.96
C ALA A 302 16.82 -63.57 -41.40
N GLN A 303 17.43 -63.42 -40.22
CA GLN A 303 18.15 -64.49 -39.54
C GLN A 303 17.23 -65.67 -39.18
N ARG A 304 16.10 -65.40 -38.50
CA ARG A 304 15.13 -66.46 -38.15
C ARG A 304 14.57 -67.18 -39.37
N THR A 305 14.28 -66.44 -40.44
CA THR A 305 13.75 -67.03 -41.68
C THR A 305 14.80 -67.85 -42.41
N LEU A 306 16.07 -67.44 -42.37
CA LEU A 306 17.17 -68.23 -42.93
C LEU A 306 17.34 -69.56 -42.19
N GLU A 307 17.33 -69.55 -40.86
CA GLU A 307 17.36 -70.76 -40.02
C GLU A 307 16.17 -71.69 -40.34
N ALA A 308 14.96 -71.15 -40.46
CA ALA A 308 13.77 -71.94 -40.80
C ALA A 308 13.78 -72.52 -42.24
N LEU A 309 14.42 -71.84 -43.19
CA LEU A 309 14.57 -72.31 -44.56
C LEU A 309 15.59 -73.45 -44.68
N GLU A 310 16.62 -73.46 -43.82
CA GLU A 310 17.58 -74.58 -43.71
C GLU A 310 16.89 -75.86 -43.19
N ASP A 311 15.87 -75.73 -42.34
CA ASP A 311 15.12 -76.85 -41.75
C ASP A 311 14.00 -77.41 -42.67
N ASN A 312 13.19 -76.56 -43.32
CA ASN A 312 12.03 -77.02 -44.11
C ASN A 312 11.56 -76.06 -45.23
N GLN A 313 12.33 -75.98 -46.31
CA GLN A 313 12.23 -74.99 -47.38
C GLN A 313 10.83 -74.86 -48.03
N GLN A 314 10.17 -75.98 -48.38
CA GLN A 314 8.87 -75.98 -49.09
C GLN A 314 7.70 -75.53 -48.22
N ALA A 315 7.75 -75.76 -46.91
CA ALA A 315 6.69 -75.35 -45.99
C ALA A 315 6.71 -73.82 -45.76
N VAL A 316 7.91 -73.25 -45.58
CA VAL A 316 8.11 -71.82 -45.35
C VAL A 316 7.73 -70.99 -46.57
N GLU A 317 8.07 -71.44 -47.79
CA GLU A 317 7.67 -70.76 -49.03
C GLU A 317 6.15 -70.75 -49.23
N ALA A 318 5.46 -71.86 -48.96
CA ALA A 318 4.01 -71.95 -49.08
C ALA A 318 3.29 -71.03 -48.07
N GLU A 319 3.79 -70.96 -46.83
CA GLU A 319 3.25 -70.08 -45.80
C GLU A 319 3.45 -68.60 -46.15
N LEU A 320 4.65 -68.22 -46.58
CA LEU A 320 4.93 -66.86 -47.05
C LEU A 320 4.03 -66.46 -48.22
N GLN A 321 3.86 -67.34 -49.21
CA GLN A 321 2.98 -67.11 -50.36
C GLN A 321 1.51 -66.92 -49.94
N SER A 322 1.04 -67.69 -48.96
CA SER A 322 -0.33 -67.56 -48.43
C SER A 322 -0.55 -66.22 -47.68
N GLN A 323 0.50 -65.67 -47.06
CA GLN A 323 0.42 -64.47 -46.23
C GLN A 323 0.74 -63.15 -46.97
N VAL A 324 1.29 -63.18 -48.20
CA VAL A 324 1.70 -61.97 -48.95
C VAL A 324 0.60 -60.91 -49.00
N ALA A 325 -0.64 -61.29 -49.32
CA ALA A 325 -1.75 -60.34 -49.44
C ALA A 325 -2.12 -59.70 -48.08
N VAL A 326 -1.99 -60.44 -46.99
CA VAL A 326 -2.24 -59.93 -45.63
C VAL A 326 -1.13 -58.96 -45.21
N LEU A 327 0.13 -59.34 -45.41
CA LEU A 327 1.28 -58.51 -45.11
C LEU A 327 1.30 -57.22 -45.94
N GLN A 328 0.90 -57.26 -47.21
CA GLN A 328 0.79 -56.06 -48.04
C GLN A 328 -0.26 -55.06 -47.53
N ARG A 329 -1.42 -55.54 -47.05
CA ARG A 329 -2.45 -54.68 -46.45
C ARG A 329 -1.96 -54.07 -45.13
N GLN A 330 -1.33 -54.88 -44.28
CA GLN A 330 -0.74 -54.41 -43.03
C GLN A 330 0.36 -53.37 -43.26
N LEU A 331 1.20 -53.55 -44.28
CA LEU A 331 2.24 -52.60 -44.65
C LEU A 331 1.64 -51.25 -45.09
N HIS A 332 0.53 -51.26 -45.85
CA HIS A 332 -0.17 -50.02 -46.20
C HIS A 332 -0.78 -49.31 -44.99
N ALA A 333 -1.43 -50.06 -44.09
CA ALA A 333 -1.97 -49.51 -42.85
C ALA A 333 -0.85 -48.89 -41.98
N LEU A 334 0.25 -49.61 -41.76
CA LEU A 334 1.39 -49.10 -41.00
C LEU A 334 2.03 -47.87 -41.63
N ARG A 335 2.12 -47.81 -42.97
CA ARG A 335 2.62 -46.60 -43.66
C ARG A 335 1.72 -45.40 -43.42
N PHE A 336 0.40 -45.61 -43.43
CA PHE A 336 -0.57 -44.56 -43.13
C PHE A 336 -0.46 -44.09 -41.67
N ASP A 337 -0.33 -45.02 -40.72
CA ASP A 337 -0.17 -44.68 -39.31
C ASP A 337 1.13 -43.91 -39.06
N ILE A 338 2.23 -44.31 -39.72
CA ILE A 338 3.53 -43.61 -39.64
C ILE A 338 3.41 -42.18 -40.19
N THR A 339 2.77 -41.98 -41.35
CA THR A 339 2.61 -40.63 -41.90
C THR A 339 1.72 -39.78 -41.01
N GLN A 340 0.59 -40.31 -40.53
CA GLN A 340 -0.30 -39.63 -39.60
C GLN A 340 0.40 -39.24 -38.29
N THR A 341 1.24 -40.12 -37.76
CA THR A 341 2.02 -39.87 -36.54
C THR A 341 3.04 -38.75 -36.78
N LEU A 342 3.77 -38.79 -37.90
CA LEU A 342 4.80 -37.79 -38.23
C LEU A 342 4.23 -36.40 -38.54
N THR A 343 3.04 -36.31 -39.13
CA THR A 343 2.44 -35.04 -39.55
C THR A 343 1.53 -34.42 -38.50
N HIS A 344 0.76 -35.22 -37.76
CA HIS A 344 -0.28 -34.71 -36.85
C HIS A 344 0.04 -34.90 -35.38
N GLN A 345 0.59 -36.05 -34.97
CA GLN A 345 0.77 -36.36 -33.54
C GLN A 345 2.12 -35.89 -33.00
N LEU A 346 3.20 -36.07 -33.76
CA LEU A 346 4.56 -35.75 -33.32
C LEU A 346 4.84 -34.23 -33.19
N PRO A 347 4.44 -33.36 -34.13
CA PRO A 347 4.71 -31.92 -34.02
C PRO A 347 4.17 -31.22 -32.76
N PRO A 348 2.93 -31.45 -32.29
CA PRO A 348 2.46 -30.82 -31.05
C PRO A 348 3.20 -31.33 -29.82
N LEU A 349 3.58 -32.61 -29.78
CA LEU A 349 4.36 -33.19 -28.68
C LEU A 349 5.77 -32.59 -28.61
N LEU A 350 6.45 -32.45 -29.76
CA LEU A 350 7.76 -31.80 -29.84
C LEU A 350 7.70 -30.33 -29.45
N LYS A 351 6.63 -29.60 -29.82
CA LYS A 351 6.41 -28.23 -29.36
C LYS A 351 6.22 -28.17 -27.84
N ALA A 352 5.46 -29.09 -27.25
CA ALA A 352 5.29 -29.15 -25.79
C ALA A 352 6.61 -29.46 -25.06
N GLU A 353 7.41 -30.37 -25.61
CA GLU A 353 8.75 -30.71 -25.07
C GLU A 353 9.72 -29.53 -25.20
N ALA A 354 9.74 -28.85 -26.34
CA ALA A 354 10.58 -27.65 -26.55
C ALA A 354 10.19 -26.51 -25.60
N ARG A 355 8.89 -26.32 -25.34
CA ARG A 355 8.43 -25.37 -24.31
C ARG A 355 8.99 -25.68 -22.93
N ARG A 356 9.03 -26.95 -22.54
CA ARG A 356 9.64 -27.39 -21.27
C ARG A 356 11.15 -27.15 -21.25
N PHE A 357 11.84 -27.39 -22.36
CA PHE A 357 13.27 -27.11 -22.50
C PHE A 357 13.61 -25.61 -22.33
N ARG A 358 12.71 -24.70 -22.72
CA ARG A 358 12.91 -23.26 -22.53
C ARG A 358 12.77 -22.79 -21.07
N LEU A 359 12.06 -23.53 -20.22
CA LEU A 359 11.74 -23.09 -18.85
C LEU A 359 12.99 -22.74 -18.02
N PRO A 360 14.07 -23.55 -17.99
CA PRO A 360 15.27 -23.21 -17.23
C PRO A 360 15.99 -21.96 -17.77
N ILE A 361 15.98 -21.73 -19.08
CA ILE A 361 16.60 -20.56 -19.72
C ILE A 361 15.83 -19.30 -19.32
N LEU A 362 14.51 -19.33 -19.44
CA LEU A 362 13.63 -18.25 -19.02
C LEU A 362 13.75 -17.98 -17.52
N HIS A 363 13.77 -19.02 -16.70
CA HIS A 363 13.94 -18.89 -15.26
C HIS A 363 15.25 -18.17 -14.90
N LYS A 364 16.37 -18.55 -15.54
CA LYS A 364 17.66 -17.89 -15.33
C LYS A 364 17.64 -16.42 -15.81
N TYR A 365 17.02 -16.15 -16.95
CA TYR A 365 16.86 -14.79 -17.47
C TYR A 365 16.07 -13.91 -16.49
N PHE A 366 14.88 -14.35 -16.07
CA PHE A 366 14.07 -13.61 -15.11
C PHE A 366 14.76 -13.46 -13.75
N SER A 367 15.52 -14.45 -13.30
CA SER A 367 16.29 -14.35 -12.05
C SER A 367 17.37 -13.25 -12.13
N LEU A 368 18.04 -13.13 -13.27
CA LEU A 368 19.02 -12.07 -13.52
C LEU A 368 18.34 -10.69 -13.58
N GLU A 369 17.19 -10.61 -14.22
CA GLU A 369 16.42 -9.36 -14.32
C GLU A 369 15.90 -8.92 -12.95
N VAL A 370 15.38 -9.85 -12.15
CA VAL A 370 15.00 -9.58 -10.75
C VAL A 370 16.20 -9.08 -9.94
N ALA A 371 17.38 -9.70 -10.08
CA ALA A 371 18.58 -9.25 -9.38
C ALA A 371 19.02 -7.84 -9.80
N ARG A 372 18.90 -7.51 -11.10
CA ARG A 372 19.14 -6.14 -11.60
C ARG A 372 18.16 -5.14 -10.99
N LEU A 373 16.87 -5.45 -11.03
CA LEU A 373 15.81 -4.61 -10.45
C LEU A 373 15.95 -4.43 -8.94
N GLN A 374 16.40 -5.45 -8.22
CA GLN A 374 16.68 -5.34 -6.79
C GLN A 374 17.86 -4.42 -6.50
N ASN A 375 18.91 -4.48 -7.32
CA ASN A 375 20.05 -3.58 -7.19
C ASN A 375 19.66 -2.12 -7.50
N THR A 376 18.85 -1.88 -8.53
CA THR A 376 18.34 -0.54 -8.83
C THR A 376 17.43 -0.02 -7.72
N ALA A 377 16.51 -0.85 -7.21
CA ALA A 377 15.65 -0.50 -6.08
C ALA A 377 16.48 -0.12 -4.84
N ARG A 378 17.51 -0.91 -4.51
CA ARG A 378 18.42 -0.59 -3.40
C ARG A 378 19.14 0.76 -3.59
N ARG A 379 19.65 1.03 -4.79
CA ARG A 379 20.31 2.31 -5.09
C ARG A 379 19.33 3.49 -5.02
N GLN A 380 18.08 3.29 -5.42
CA GLN A 380 17.01 4.29 -5.28
C GLN A 380 16.66 4.56 -3.81
N GLU A 381 16.61 3.52 -2.97
CA GLU A 381 16.41 3.68 -1.52
C GLU A 381 17.56 4.46 -0.87
N GLU A 382 18.81 4.16 -1.26
CA GLU A 382 19.98 4.90 -0.80
C GLU A 382 19.88 6.38 -1.23
N ALA A 383 19.58 6.67 -2.49
CA ALA A 383 19.37 8.03 -2.99
C ALA A 383 18.24 8.77 -2.25
N ALA A 384 17.11 8.10 -2.03
CA ALA A 384 15.98 8.65 -1.30
C ALA A 384 16.36 8.98 0.15
N ALA A 385 17.14 8.13 0.82
CA ALA A 385 17.62 8.39 2.16
C ALA A 385 18.52 9.63 2.24
N TRP A 386 19.41 9.82 1.26
CA TRP A 386 20.23 11.04 1.14
C TRP A 386 19.38 12.30 1.00
N LEU A 387 18.43 12.29 0.05
CA LEU A 387 17.53 13.43 -0.19
C LEU A 387 16.64 13.73 1.00
N LEU A 388 16.08 12.70 1.66
CA LEU A 388 15.27 12.87 2.86
C LEU A 388 16.10 13.44 4.02
N SER A 389 17.35 13.01 4.17
CA SER A 389 18.25 13.56 5.18
C SER A 389 18.53 15.04 4.91
N GLN A 390 18.90 15.42 3.68
CA GLN A 390 19.11 16.82 3.32
C GLN A 390 17.85 17.66 3.55
N HIS A 391 16.70 17.19 3.07
CA HIS A 391 15.42 17.86 3.24
C HIS A 391 15.08 18.08 4.72
N SER A 392 15.27 17.08 5.57
CA SER A 392 15.01 17.21 7.01
C SER A 392 15.90 18.25 7.70
N ARG A 393 17.16 18.40 7.29
CA ARG A 393 18.07 19.43 7.82
C ARG A 393 17.63 20.83 7.40
N LEU A 394 17.26 21.00 6.13
CA LEU A 394 16.72 22.26 5.60
C LEU A 394 15.39 22.64 6.26
N ASP A 395 14.51 21.67 6.52
CA ASP A 395 13.25 21.91 7.21
C ASP A 395 13.47 22.37 8.65
N LEU A 396 14.40 21.75 9.38
CA LEU A 396 14.78 22.18 10.73
C LEU A 396 15.30 23.63 10.73
N LEU A 397 16.17 23.98 9.78
CA LEU A 397 16.67 25.34 9.61
C LEU A 397 15.51 26.32 9.33
N GLY A 398 14.60 25.96 8.43
CA GLY A 398 13.43 26.76 8.08
C GLY A 398 12.47 26.96 9.25
N LEU A 399 12.25 25.94 10.08
CA LEU A 399 11.44 26.03 11.28
C LEU A 399 12.07 26.96 12.32
N GLN A 400 13.40 26.88 12.52
CA GLN A 400 14.11 27.77 13.43
C GLN A 400 14.02 29.23 12.97
N LEU A 401 14.24 29.51 11.68
CA LEU A 401 14.07 30.84 11.10
C LEU A 401 12.65 31.40 11.26
N LYS A 402 11.62 30.56 11.08
CA LYS A 402 10.22 30.96 11.30
C LYS A 402 9.95 31.28 12.77
N ARG A 403 10.52 30.52 13.70
CA ARG A 403 10.41 30.79 15.14
C ARG A 403 11.04 32.13 15.49
N GLU A 404 12.28 32.37 15.06
CA GLU A 404 12.99 33.61 15.34
C GLU A 404 12.29 34.83 14.75
N ARG A 405 11.73 34.72 13.54
CA ARG A 405 10.91 35.78 12.97
C ARG A 405 9.76 36.16 13.89
N LYS A 406 9.03 35.18 14.45
CA LYS A 406 7.93 35.44 15.38
C LYS A 406 8.41 36.10 16.66
N GLU A 407 9.54 35.66 17.21
CA GLU A 407 10.15 36.25 18.41
C GLU A 407 10.57 37.72 18.16
N LEU A 408 11.16 38.01 17.00
CA LEU A 408 11.53 39.37 16.60
C LEU A 408 10.30 40.27 16.34
N GLU A 409 9.27 39.76 15.67
CA GLU A 409 7.99 40.47 15.45
C GLU A 409 7.34 40.85 16.79
N GLN A 410 7.35 39.94 17.77
CA GLN A 410 6.89 40.23 19.13
C GLN A 410 7.74 41.31 19.79
N MET A 411 9.07 41.22 19.69
CA MET A 411 9.98 42.23 20.26
C MET A 411 9.74 43.62 19.64
N THR A 412 9.53 43.70 18.33
CA THR A 412 9.19 44.97 17.66
C THR A 412 7.87 45.55 18.15
N ALA A 413 6.83 44.72 18.33
CA ALA A 413 5.55 45.16 18.87
C ALA A 413 5.68 45.71 20.31
N TRP A 414 6.53 45.08 21.14
CA TRP A 414 6.84 45.59 22.48
C TRP A 414 7.57 46.94 22.44
N LEU A 415 8.56 47.09 21.56
CA LEU A 415 9.30 48.34 21.40
C LEU A 415 8.40 49.48 20.91
N GLU A 416 7.52 49.22 19.96
CA GLU A 416 6.52 50.20 19.49
C GLU A 416 5.62 50.65 20.64
N LYS A 417 5.16 49.73 21.50
CA LYS A 417 4.34 50.03 22.67
C LYS A 417 5.07 50.87 23.72
N ILE A 418 6.36 50.61 23.94
CA ILE A 418 7.18 51.44 24.84
C ILE A 418 7.35 52.84 24.25
N GLU A 419 7.56 52.92 22.94
CA GLU A 419 7.73 54.20 22.25
C GLU A 419 6.45 55.05 22.27
N THR A 420 5.26 54.44 22.12
CA THR A 420 3.98 55.15 22.27
C THR A 420 3.79 55.67 23.69
N VAL A 421 4.04 54.84 24.72
CA VAL A 421 3.96 55.26 26.13
C VAL A 421 4.92 56.42 26.43
N LYS A 422 6.16 56.38 25.90
CA LYS A 422 7.14 57.46 26.06
C LYS A 422 6.74 58.74 25.32
N ARG A 423 6.11 58.64 24.15
CA ARG A 423 5.57 59.80 23.44
C ARG A 423 4.41 60.42 24.21
N GLU A 424 3.50 59.61 24.73
CA GLU A 424 2.38 60.06 25.56
C GLU A 424 2.87 60.73 26.84
N SER A 425 3.86 60.16 27.53
CA SER A 425 4.43 60.77 28.73
C SER A 425 5.11 62.11 28.45
N ARG A 426 5.84 62.24 27.33
CA ARG A 426 6.42 63.52 26.88
C ARG A 426 5.37 64.56 26.54
N LEU A 427 4.27 64.15 25.89
CA LEU A 427 3.14 65.05 25.60
C LEU A 427 2.45 65.49 26.89
N GLN A 428 2.30 64.59 27.87
CA GLN A 428 1.77 64.88 29.20
C GLN A 428 2.68 65.87 29.96
N GLU A 429 4.00 65.67 29.93
CA GLU A 429 4.99 66.58 30.51
C GLU A 429 4.94 67.97 29.87
N GLN A 430 4.86 68.06 28.53
CA GLN A 430 4.66 69.32 27.83
C GLN A 430 3.35 70.00 28.22
N GLN A 431 2.24 69.27 28.28
CA GLN A 431 0.96 69.83 28.71
C GLN A 431 1.00 70.34 30.15
N ASN A 432 1.71 69.64 31.04
CA ASN A 432 1.92 70.07 32.42
C ASN A 432 2.81 71.31 32.52
N TYR A 433 3.86 71.39 31.69
CA TYR A 433 4.71 72.58 31.57
C TYR A 433 3.91 73.82 31.12
N PHE A 434 3.07 73.68 30.09
CA PHE A 434 2.20 74.78 29.63
C PHE A 434 1.05 75.10 30.60
N ARG A 435 0.60 74.13 31.41
CA ARG A 435 -0.37 74.34 32.49
C ARG A 435 0.23 75.13 33.66
N GLY A 436 1.52 74.90 33.98
CA GLY A 436 2.29 75.67 34.96
C GLY A 436 2.69 77.07 34.48
N ALA A 437 2.79 77.25 33.16
CA ALA A 437 3.05 78.54 32.51
C ALA A 437 1.77 79.32 32.17
N ARG A 438 0.69 79.21 32.95
CA ARG A 438 -0.34 80.26 32.94
C ARG A 438 0.27 81.50 33.59
N PRO A 439 0.51 82.60 32.85
CA PRO A 439 0.88 83.84 33.51
C PRO A 439 -0.33 84.24 34.36
N SER A 440 -0.11 84.43 35.66
CA SER A 440 -1.03 85.19 36.49
C SER A 440 -1.38 86.47 35.73
N GLN A 441 -2.66 86.64 35.35
CA GLN A 441 -3.21 87.88 34.82
C GLN A 441 -2.94 89.02 35.80
N LYS A 442 -1.78 89.66 35.68
CA LYS A 442 -1.53 91.02 36.15
C LYS A 442 -0.92 91.74 34.97
N GLY A 443 -1.71 92.65 34.42
CA GLY A 443 -1.35 93.45 33.26
C GLY A 443 -0.06 94.22 33.50
N HIS A 444 0.98 93.84 32.77
CA HIS A 444 2.10 94.73 32.50
C HIS A 444 2.06 95.03 30.99
N PRO A 445 1.87 96.31 30.59
CA PRO A 445 1.94 96.65 29.19
C PRO A 445 3.39 96.49 28.73
N CYS A 446 3.59 95.65 27.72
CA CYS A 446 4.85 95.50 27.03
C CYS A 446 5.21 96.86 26.42
N LYS A 447 6.17 97.58 27.02
CA LYS A 447 6.67 98.84 26.48
C LYS A 447 7.57 98.52 25.29
N TRP A 448 7.00 98.64 24.10
CA TRP A 448 7.78 98.81 22.89
C TRP A 448 8.58 100.11 23.00
N ILE A 449 9.87 100.05 22.69
CA ILE A 449 10.76 101.22 22.69
C ILE A 449 10.30 102.16 21.58
N ASP A 450 9.84 103.35 21.97
CA ASP A 450 9.43 104.42 21.06
C ASP A 450 10.70 105.02 20.38
N PRO A 451 10.71 105.28 19.06
CA PRO A 451 11.86 105.88 18.36
C PRO A 451 12.26 107.29 18.84
N LYS A 452 11.52 107.87 19.81
CA LYS A 452 11.86 109.15 20.46
C LYS A 452 12.35 109.00 21.91
N ASP A 453 12.69 107.79 22.33
CA ASP A 453 13.11 107.52 23.72
C ASP A 453 14.49 108.14 24.02
N LEU A 454 14.51 109.16 24.89
CA LEU A 454 15.69 109.92 25.34
C LEU A 454 16.56 109.13 26.34
N THR A 455 16.38 107.82 26.43
CA THR A 455 17.09 106.92 27.35
C THR A 455 18.59 106.88 27.08
N ALA A 456 19.02 106.98 25.83
CA ALA A 456 20.44 107.07 25.48
C ALA A 456 21.07 108.40 25.96
N ILE A 457 20.33 109.52 25.88
CA ILE A 457 20.79 110.83 26.35
C ILE A 457 20.85 110.89 27.88
N ARG A 458 19.87 110.29 28.57
CA ARG A 458 19.88 110.17 30.04
C ARG A 458 21.00 109.29 30.59
N LEU A 459 21.39 108.25 29.86
CA LEU A 459 22.57 107.43 30.20
C LEU A 459 23.88 108.19 29.97
N TRP A 460 23.92 109.02 28.93
CA TRP A 460 25.05 109.90 28.63
C TRP A 460 25.24 110.97 29.71
N ASP A 461 24.14 111.59 30.16
CA ASP A 461 24.15 112.57 31.27
C ASP A 461 24.50 111.95 32.62
N MET A 462 24.15 110.67 32.85
CA MET A 462 24.56 109.90 34.04
C MET A 462 26.05 109.51 34.04
N LEU A 463 26.64 109.27 32.87
CA LEU A 463 28.05 108.86 32.74
C LEU A 463 29.01 110.06 32.72
N MET A 464 28.55 111.24 32.31
CA MET A 464 29.41 112.42 32.08
C MET A 464 29.39 113.48 33.19
N GLY A 465 28.96 113.10 34.40
CA GLY A 465 29.32 113.79 35.63
C GLY A 465 29.00 115.29 35.66
N LYS A 466 27.70 115.64 35.63
CA LYS A 466 27.24 116.95 36.11
C LYS A 466 26.22 116.73 37.22
N ASP A 467 26.71 116.88 38.44
CA ASP A 467 25.96 116.70 39.68
C ASP A 467 24.75 117.63 39.78
N GLN A 468 23.62 117.05 40.21
CA GLN A 468 22.83 117.62 41.31
C GLN A 468 21.99 116.52 41.99
N GLU A 469 22.45 116.16 43.20
CA GLU A 469 21.65 115.80 44.38
C GLU A 469 20.43 114.89 44.19
N LYS A 470 20.68 113.57 44.06
CA LYS A 470 19.94 112.46 44.69
C LYS A 470 20.64 111.16 44.35
N GLN A 471 21.20 110.48 45.35
CA GLN A 471 21.90 109.21 45.18
C GLN A 471 21.00 108.15 44.50
N PRO A 472 21.40 107.55 43.36
CA PRO A 472 20.66 106.44 42.77
C PRO A 472 21.24 105.06 43.15
N PHE A 473 22.29 105.03 43.97
CA PHE A 473 22.88 103.76 44.40
C PHE A 473 22.12 103.21 45.60
N ARG A 474 21.39 102.11 45.35
CA ARG A 474 20.89 101.21 46.40
C ARG A 474 22.06 100.90 47.35
N SER A 475 21.84 101.01 48.65
CA SER A 475 22.90 100.89 49.65
C SER A 475 23.71 99.60 49.48
N TYR A 476 24.98 99.64 49.86
CA TYR A 476 25.89 98.49 49.83
C TYR A 476 25.29 97.27 50.56
N GLU A 477 24.45 97.51 51.57
CA GLU A 477 23.69 96.48 52.30
C GLU A 477 22.67 95.75 51.41
N ALA A 478 21.99 96.43 50.48
CA ALA A 478 21.02 95.79 49.60
C ALA A 478 21.68 94.87 48.56
N MET A 479 22.90 95.22 48.12
CA MET A 479 23.73 94.36 47.28
C MET A 479 24.29 93.17 48.08
N ALA A 480 24.81 93.41 49.29
CA ALA A 480 25.27 92.35 50.17
C ALA A 480 24.14 91.37 50.55
N ALA A 481 22.92 91.86 50.77
CA ALA A 481 21.74 91.04 51.03
C ALA A 481 21.39 90.16 49.82
N LYS A 482 21.44 90.71 48.60
CA LYS A 482 21.20 89.91 47.38
C LYS A 482 22.29 88.88 47.11
N CYS A 483 23.55 89.21 47.34
CA CYS A 483 24.63 88.23 47.23
C CYS A 483 24.50 87.13 48.28
N SER A 484 24.08 87.47 49.50
CA SER A 484 23.82 86.49 50.56
C SER A 484 22.63 85.59 50.21
N GLN A 485 21.55 86.15 49.65
CA GLN A 485 20.41 85.40 49.12
C GLN A 485 20.86 84.42 48.03
N LEU A 486 21.69 84.88 47.09
CA LEU A 486 22.18 84.03 45.99
C LEU A 486 23.05 82.87 46.49
N VAL A 487 23.85 83.11 47.53
CA VAL A 487 24.65 82.06 48.18
C VAL A 487 23.75 81.07 48.91
N GLN A 488 22.67 81.53 49.54
CA GLN A 488 21.67 80.64 50.16
C GLN A 488 20.91 79.83 49.11
N ASP A 489 20.50 80.44 48.00
CA ASP A 489 19.82 79.78 46.89
C ASP A 489 20.74 78.74 46.23
N LYS A 490 22.03 79.05 46.06
CA LYS A 490 23.04 78.09 45.59
C LYS A 490 23.14 76.89 46.53
N ARG A 491 23.25 77.13 47.85
CA ARG A 491 23.30 76.02 48.83
C ARG A 491 22.01 75.20 48.84
N ALA A 492 20.85 75.84 48.65
CA ALA A 492 19.56 75.14 48.58
C ALA A 492 19.48 74.26 47.33
N LEU A 493 20.00 74.72 46.18
CA LEU A 493 20.05 73.94 44.95
C LEU A 493 21.07 72.79 45.02
N GLU A 494 22.25 73.03 45.62
CA GLU A 494 23.24 71.97 45.86
C GLU A 494 22.67 70.89 46.80
N ALA A 495 21.95 71.27 47.86
CA ALA A 495 21.26 70.33 48.74
C ALA A 495 20.11 69.57 48.04
N GLN A 496 19.41 70.18 47.07
CA GLN A 496 18.41 69.49 46.25
C GLN A 496 19.03 68.53 45.22
N LEU A 497 20.26 68.80 44.78
CA LEU A 497 20.99 67.92 43.85
C LEU A 497 21.62 66.72 44.56
N GLU A 498 22.11 66.92 45.80
CA GLU A 498 22.60 65.83 46.67
C GLU A 498 21.46 65.00 47.28
N ALA A 499 20.23 65.52 47.32
CA ALA A 499 19.08 64.75 47.74
C ALA A 499 18.82 63.61 46.74
N PRO A 500 18.71 62.34 47.20
CA PRO A 500 18.46 61.22 46.31
C PRO A 500 17.14 61.42 45.55
N MET A 501 17.23 61.46 44.23
CA MET A 501 16.10 61.67 43.34
C MET A 501 15.07 60.54 43.56
N PRO A 502 13.84 60.83 44.01
CA PRO A 502 12.84 59.80 44.34
C PRO A 502 12.43 58.96 43.11
N GLN A 503 12.70 59.47 41.90
CA GLN A 503 12.50 58.76 40.64
C GLN A 503 13.44 57.55 40.48
N VAL A 504 14.66 57.61 41.03
CA VAL A 504 15.61 56.50 40.98
C VAL A 504 15.14 55.37 41.89
N SER A 505 14.71 55.69 43.11
CA SER A 505 14.17 54.71 44.05
C SER A 505 12.85 54.11 43.55
N ALA A 506 12.01 54.91 42.89
CA ALA A 506 10.81 54.41 42.22
C ALA A 506 11.15 53.47 41.05
N LEU A 507 12.18 53.80 40.26
CA LEU A 507 12.66 52.96 39.16
C LEU A 507 13.25 51.64 39.68
N GLU A 508 14.10 51.71 40.70
CA GLU A 508 14.68 50.54 41.38
C GLU A 508 13.59 49.64 41.93
N SER A 509 12.56 50.20 42.60
CA SER A 509 11.43 49.41 43.07
C SER A 509 10.62 48.78 41.93
N SER A 510 10.45 49.48 40.81
CA SER A 510 9.77 48.93 39.63
C SER A 510 10.58 47.83 38.94
N ILE A 511 11.91 47.96 38.94
CA ILE A 511 12.84 46.94 38.43
C ILE A 511 12.82 45.71 39.34
N GLU A 512 12.81 45.87 40.66
CA GLU A 512 12.64 44.76 41.61
C GLU A 512 11.29 44.05 41.44
N VAL A 513 10.20 44.80 41.25
CA VAL A 513 8.87 44.20 41.00
C VAL A 513 8.87 43.42 39.68
N LEU A 514 9.45 43.95 38.61
CA LEU A 514 9.58 43.23 37.33
C LEU A 514 10.49 42.01 37.45
N TYR A 515 11.57 42.11 38.23
CA TYR A 515 12.48 40.99 38.51
C TYR A 515 11.75 39.86 39.24
N HIS A 516 10.95 40.18 40.27
CA HIS A 516 10.12 39.20 40.98
C HIS A 516 8.94 38.65 40.16
N GLN A 517 8.50 39.34 39.11
CA GLN A 517 7.48 38.83 38.19
C GLN A 517 8.04 37.90 37.11
N LEU A 518 9.29 38.11 36.71
CA LEU A 518 9.97 37.29 35.70
C LEU A 518 10.67 36.06 36.30
N TYR A 519 10.99 36.10 37.59
CA TYR A 519 11.73 35.06 38.30
C TYR A 519 10.98 34.56 39.53
N ASN A 520 10.85 33.25 39.67
CA ASN A 520 10.31 32.62 40.89
C ASN A 520 11.28 32.76 42.08
N SER A 521 10.83 32.38 43.29
CA SER A 521 11.65 32.38 44.53
C SER A 521 12.96 31.58 44.47
N SER A 522 13.15 30.78 43.41
CA SER A 522 14.36 30.04 43.07
C SER A 522 15.25 30.71 41.99
N ASN A 523 14.98 31.95 41.59
CA ASN A 523 15.68 32.68 40.52
C ASN A 523 15.68 31.97 39.15
N GLN A 524 14.58 31.30 38.79
CA GLN A 524 14.37 30.72 37.46
C GLN A 524 13.41 31.56 36.62
N LEU A 525 13.81 31.85 35.36
CA LEU A 525 13.07 32.68 34.42
C LEU A 525 11.81 31.96 33.92
N GLN A 526 10.63 32.48 34.24
CA GLN A 526 9.35 31.93 33.76
C GLN A 526 9.05 32.40 32.33
N LEU A 527 9.65 31.75 31.33
CA LEU A 527 9.35 31.99 29.90
C LEU A 527 8.23 31.09 29.33
N SER A 528 7.60 30.27 30.16
CA SER A 528 6.41 29.52 29.74
C SER A 528 5.20 30.44 29.91
N SER A 529 4.57 30.89 28.82
CA SER A 529 3.24 31.48 28.97
C SER A 529 2.34 30.45 29.68
N PRO A 530 1.52 30.84 30.68
CA PRO A 530 0.63 29.90 31.36
C PRO A 530 -0.21 29.13 30.34
N GLU A 531 -0.61 29.77 29.25
CA GLU A 531 -1.29 29.20 28.09
C GLU A 531 -0.53 28.04 27.42
N MET A 532 0.79 28.15 27.21
CA MET A 532 1.58 27.05 26.62
C MET A 532 1.80 25.91 27.61
N SER A 533 1.93 26.21 28.90
CA SER A 533 2.04 25.17 29.94
C SER A 533 0.71 24.43 30.10
N GLU A 534 -0.43 25.13 30.01
CA GLU A 534 -1.78 24.58 30.04
C GLU A 534 -2.04 23.73 28.79
N LEU A 535 -1.65 24.19 27.60
CA LEU A 535 -1.77 23.41 26.36
C LEU A 535 -0.90 22.14 26.41
N MET A 536 0.32 22.22 26.95
CA MET A 536 1.18 21.04 27.13
C MET A 536 0.62 20.08 28.18
N GLN A 537 0.05 20.58 29.27
CA GLN A 537 -0.66 19.75 30.25
C GLN A 537 -1.91 19.11 29.65
N GLN A 538 -2.70 19.86 28.88
CA GLN A 538 -3.88 19.34 28.18
C GLN A 538 -3.49 18.26 27.16
N LEU A 539 -2.41 18.46 26.42
CA LEU A 539 -1.89 17.46 25.48
C LEU A 539 -1.43 16.19 26.22
N THR A 540 -0.78 16.35 27.38
CA THR A 540 -0.33 15.24 28.22
C THR A 540 -1.54 14.47 28.79
N ILE A 541 -2.54 15.17 29.30
CA ILE A 541 -3.79 14.58 29.82
C ILE A 541 -4.54 13.83 28.70
N MET A 542 -4.64 14.41 27.51
CA MET A 542 -5.29 13.80 26.36
C MET A 542 -4.50 12.58 25.84
N GLN A 543 -3.17 12.64 25.88
CA GLN A 543 -2.31 11.50 25.57
C GLN A 543 -2.54 10.36 26.58
N ASP A 544 -2.58 10.66 27.88
CA ASP A 544 -2.81 9.68 28.93
C ASP A 544 -4.22 9.08 28.86
N ASP A 545 -5.26 9.88 28.56
CA ASP A 545 -6.63 9.41 28.31
C ASP A 545 -6.69 8.46 27.10
N LEU A 546 -5.97 8.78 26.02
CA LEU A 546 -5.90 7.93 24.83
C LEU A 546 -5.18 6.62 25.13
N TYR A 547 -4.09 6.65 25.91
CA TYR A 547 -3.41 5.43 26.37
C TYR A 547 -4.30 4.58 27.26
N GLN A 548 -5.04 5.20 28.18
CA GLN A 548 -5.98 4.51 29.05
C GLN A 548 -7.07 3.82 28.23
N LYS A 549 -7.68 4.51 27.27
CA LYS A 549 -8.70 3.94 26.36
C LYS A 549 -8.15 2.81 25.49
N LEU A 550 -6.94 2.94 24.95
CA LEU A 550 -6.31 1.86 24.19
C LEU A 550 -6.01 0.64 25.06
N THR A 551 -5.61 0.86 26.32
CA THR A 551 -5.33 -0.22 27.27
C THR A 551 -6.61 -0.92 27.71
N GLU A 552 -7.69 -0.17 27.95
CA GLU A 552 -9.02 -0.71 28.22
C GLU A 552 -9.53 -1.53 27.03
N LEU A 553 -9.42 -1.02 25.80
CA LEU A 553 -9.84 -1.72 24.59
C LEU A 553 -9.02 -3.00 24.36
N LEU A 554 -7.71 -2.96 24.60
CA LEU A 554 -6.87 -4.15 24.57
C LEU A 554 -7.29 -5.17 25.63
N SER A 555 -7.57 -4.73 26.86
CA SER A 555 -8.04 -5.62 27.92
C SER A 555 -9.41 -6.24 27.61
N ASP A 556 -10.33 -5.47 27.02
CA ASP A 556 -11.62 -5.94 26.55
C ASP A 556 -11.48 -6.96 25.42
N LEU A 557 -10.56 -6.71 24.48
CA LEU A 557 -10.26 -7.67 23.41
C LEU A 557 -9.63 -8.94 23.96
N GLU A 558 -8.74 -8.85 24.95
CA GLU A 558 -8.17 -10.02 25.62
C GLU A 558 -9.22 -10.82 26.40
N ILE A 559 -10.14 -10.14 27.08
CA ILE A 559 -11.28 -10.78 27.77
C ILE A 559 -12.19 -11.46 26.73
N LYS A 560 -12.51 -10.79 25.62
CA LYS A 560 -13.31 -11.37 24.52
C LYS A 560 -12.61 -12.52 23.83
N HIS A 561 -11.29 -12.45 23.68
CA HIS A 561 -10.48 -13.54 23.15
C HIS A 561 -10.55 -14.75 24.09
N ARG A 562 -10.32 -14.54 25.39
CA ARG A 562 -10.45 -15.60 26.41
C ARG A 562 -11.86 -16.15 26.51
N SER A 563 -12.90 -15.34 26.33
CA SER A 563 -14.28 -15.84 26.29
C SER A 563 -14.55 -16.68 25.04
N LEU A 564 -13.91 -16.36 23.91
CA LEU A 564 -13.99 -17.13 22.68
C LEU A 564 -13.15 -18.42 22.69
N GLU A 565 -12.32 -18.64 23.70
CA GLU A 565 -11.71 -19.95 23.96
C GLU A 565 -12.74 -20.96 24.52
N ASN A 566 -13.88 -20.48 25.04
CA ASN A 566 -14.98 -21.35 25.40
C ASN A 566 -15.67 -21.88 24.13
N PRO A 567 -15.75 -23.20 23.93
CA PRO A 567 -16.30 -23.81 22.72
C PRO A 567 -17.77 -23.41 22.47
N ILE A 568 -18.54 -23.10 23.50
CA ILE A 568 -19.96 -22.70 23.38
C ILE A 568 -20.09 -21.31 22.76
N LEU A 569 -19.35 -20.32 23.27
CA LEU A 569 -19.36 -18.95 22.75
C LEU A 569 -18.74 -18.86 21.35
N GLN A 570 -17.77 -19.74 21.06
CA GLN A 570 -17.21 -19.88 19.72
C GLN A 570 -18.25 -20.43 18.72
N ALA A 571 -19.05 -21.41 19.14
CA ALA A 571 -20.15 -21.93 18.33
C ALA A 571 -21.24 -20.87 18.07
N GLU A 572 -21.64 -20.11 19.09
CA GLU A 572 -22.59 -18.99 18.95
C GLU A 572 -22.07 -17.90 18.00
N ARG A 573 -20.79 -17.53 18.11
CA ARG A 573 -20.17 -16.58 17.17
C ARG A 573 -20.17 -17.13 15.75
N ASN A 574 -19.84 -18.40 15.55
CA ASN A 574 -19.83 -19.02 14.24
C ASN A 574 -21.25 -19.03 13.64
N LEU A 575 -22.27 -19.36 14.43
CA LEU A 575 -23.68 -19.23 14.03
C LEU A 575 -24.02 -17.78 13.63
N TYR A 576 -23.62 -16.79 14.44
CA TYR A 576 -23.85 -15.38 14.12
C TYR A 576 -23.15 -14.93 12.84
N VAL A 577 -21.91 -15.38 12.59
CA VAL A 577 -21.16 -15.07 11.36
C VAL A 577 -21.80 -15.76 10.16
N HIS A 578 -22.17 -17.05 10.28
CA HIS A 578 -22.83 -17.79 9.21
C HIS A 578 -24.21 -17.21 8.89
N PHE A 579 -24.94 -16.68 9.88
CA PHE A 579 -26.20 -15.95 9.65
C PHE A 579 -26.07 -14.77 8.68
N TYR A 580 -24.95 -14.05 8.68
CA TYR A 580 -24.73 -12.92 7.75
C TYR A 580 -23.93 -13.30 6.50
N CYS A 581 -23.09 -14.33 6.56
CA CYS A 581 -22.12 -14.62 5.50
C CYS A 581 -22.43 -15.89 4.70
N ASN A 582 -23.21 -16.85 5.23
CA ASN A 582 -23.48 -18.12 4.55
C ASN A 582 -24.67 -18.88 5.17
N GLU A 583 -25.84 -18.73 4.55
CA GLU A 583 -27.12 -19.30 5.03
C GLU A 583 -27.13 -20.84 5.00
N ASP A 584 -26.50 -21.46 4.00
CA ASP A 584 -26.48 -22.92 3.86
C ASP A 584 -25.66 -23.60 4.97
N ARG A 585 -24.50 -23.02 5.32
CA ARG A 585 -23.70 -23.50 6.46
C ARG A 585 -24.38 -23.29 7.80
N LEU A 586 -25.18 -22.22 7.94
CA LEU A 586 -25.99 -22.03 9.14
C LEU A 586 -27.02 -23.14 9.26
N ARG A 587 -27.71 -23.48 8.16
CA ARG A 587 -28.73 -24.53 8.11
C ARG A 587 -28.15 -25.89 8.51
N GLU A 588 -27.01 -26.28 7.92
CA GLU A 588 -26.32 -27.53 8.26
C GLU A 588 -25.93 -27.59 9.76
N MET A 589 -25.36 -26.52 10.30
CA MET A 589 -24.97 -26.47 11.71
C MET A 589 -26.18 -26.54 12.66
N VAL A 590 -27.30 -25.90 12.31
CA VAL A 590 -28.53 -25.95 13.10
C VAL A 590 -29.14 -27.35 13.05
N GLU A 591 -29.20 -27.98 11.87
CA GLU A 591 -29.67 -29.36 11.72
C GLU A 591 -28.80 -30.37 12.50
N GLU A 592 -27.49 -30.18 12.53
CA GLU A 592 -26.56 -30.99 13.33
C GLU A 592 -26.83 -30.83 14.83
N LEU A 593 -27.05 -29.58 15.29
CA LEU A 593 -27.39 -29.28 16.68
C LEU A 593 -28.78 -29.83 17.08
N GLU A 594 -29.76 -29.77 16.18
CA GLU A 594 -31.09 -30.37 16.38
C GLU A 594 -31.02 -31.89 16.47
N LYS A 595 -30.21 -32.54 15.62
CA LYS A 595 -29.94 -33.98 15.70
C LYS A 595 -29.27 -34.36 17.01
N GLN A 596 -28.28 -33.58 17.45
CA GLN A 596 -27.61 -33.79 18.74
C GLN A 596 -28.57 -33.58 19.93
N ALA A 597 -29.36 -32.51 19.93
CA ALA A 597 -30.35 -32.26 20.99
C ALA A 597 -31.43 -33.36 21.05
N SER A 598 -31.86 -33.86 19.89
CA SER A 598 -32.80 -34.97 19.78
C SER A 598 -32.21 -36.29 20.31
N ALA A 599 -30.89 -36.47 20.24
CA ALA A 599 -30.17 -37.62 20.79
C ALA A 599 -29.98 -37.54 22.32
N PHE A 600 -29.92 -36.34 22.90
CA PHE A 600 -29.86 -36.13 24.36
C PHE A 600 -31.23 -36.11 25.04
N SER A 601 -32.33 -36.02 24.28
CA SER A 601 -33.71 -36.04 24.78
C SER A 601 -34.33 -37.45 24.85
N LYS A 602 -33.55 -38.50 24.57
CA LYS A 602 -33.87 -39.92 24.82
C LYS A 602 -33.00 -40.42 25.96
#